data_AF-A0A3D5RA33-F1
#
_entry.id   AF-A0A3D5RA33-F1
#
_cell.length_a   1.000
_cell.length_b   1.000
_cell.length_c   1.000
_cell.angle_alpha   90.00
_cell.angle_beta   90.00
_cell.angle_gamma   90.00
#
_symmetry.space_group_name_H-M   'P 1'
#
loop_
_entity.id
_entity.type
_entity.pdbx_description
1 polymer ?
#
loop_
_entity_poly.entity_id
_entity_poly.type
_entity_poly.pdbx_seq_one_letter_code
_entity_poly.pdbx_strand_id
1 'polypeptide(L)'
;MRGNDLLTGSVDVMVTDTLTGNILMKMFSSFTTGGSYEASGFGYGPGIGEDYNKNILILSRASGAPVVSNAFQYSLSLVKGNLFDVSQEEYTKANKAGLKSIFKSISPIENTKNQDIKEPEKEVVTAQISGIDIMDLDEAVKCLWKENIYAESGMGCTGPIVLVSDDNLDKSLCVLKDKNFIVTDKIDC
;
A
#
# COMPACT_ATOMS: atom_id res chain seq x y z
N MET A 1 12.66 16.58 -5.83
CA MET A 1 12.32 17.53 -4.74
C MET A 1 13.34 17.38 -3.63
N ARG A 2 13.78 18.49 -3.01
CA ARG A 2 14.66 18.47 -1.84
C ARG A 2 13.81 18.59 -0.57
N GLY A 3 14.36 18.18 0.58
CA GLY A 3 13.64 18.28 1.87
C GLY A 3 13.21 19.72 2.21
N ASN A 4 14.05 20.71 1.90
CA ASN A 4 13.72 22.12 2.13
C ASN A 4 12.48 22.57 1.35
N ASP A 5 12.27 22.06 0.12
CA ASP A 5 11.13 22.44 -0.72
C ASP A 5 9.80 22.02 -0.09
N LEU A 6 9.79 20.88 0.62
CA LEU A 6 8.64 20.41 1.40
C LEU A 6 8.38 21.30 2.61
N LEU A 7 9.44 21.67 3.34
CA LEU A 7 9.33 22.50 4.54
C LEU A 7 8.87 23.93 4.22
N THR A 8 9.26 24.46 3.07
CA THR A 8 8.86 25.81 2.63
C THR A 8 7.54 25.83 1.86
N GLY A 9 6.91 24.67 1.63
CA GLY A 9 5.66 24.58 0.88
C GLY A 9 5.82 25.03 -0.59
N SER A 10 6.93 24.69 -1.23
CA SER A 10 7.22 25.13 -2.61
C SER A 10 6.30 24.50 -3.67
N VAL A 11 5.48 23.52 -3.30
CA VAL A 11 4.50 22.86 -4.16
C VAL A 11 3.19 22.64 -3.41
N ASP A 12 2.07 22.65 -4.13
CA ASP A 12 0.75 22.35 -3.57
C ASP A 12 0.52 20.84 -3.39
N VAL A 13 1.13 20.02 -4.25
CA VAL A 13 1.00 18.55 -4.24
C VAL A 13 2.37 17.90 -4.36
N MET A 14 2.69 17.03 -3.41
CA MET A 14 3.88 16.18 -3.43
C MET A 14 3.48 14.75 -3.75
N VAL A 15 4.06 14.18 -4.81
CA VAL A 15 3.89 12.76 -5.16
C VAL A 15 5.10 11.97 -4.65
N THR A 16 4.84 10.88 -3.96
CA THR A 16 5.86 9.95 -3.44
C THR A 16 5.40 8.51 -3.63
N ASP A 17 6.32 7.55 -3.50
CA ASP A 17 5.94 6.17 -3.21
C ASP A 17 5.27 6.08 -1.82
N THR A 18 4.64 4.93 -1.55
CA THR A 18 3.82 4.67 -0.36
C THR A 18 4.64 4.72 0.93
N LEU A 19 5.85 4.16 0.92
CA LEU A 19 6.73 4.11 2.09
C LEU A 19 7.26 5.50 2.44
N THR A 20 7.78 6.24 1.45
CA THR A 20 8.25 7.61 1.66
C THR A 20 7.12 8.51 2.15
N GLY A 21 5.90 8.38 1.59
CA GLY A 21 4.74 9.13 2.04
C GLY A 21 4.39 8.86 3.51
N ASN A 22 4.46 7.59 3.93
CA ASN A 22 4.24 7.20 5.33
C ASN A 22 5.29 7.84 6.27
N ILE A 23 6.56 7.78 5.89
CA ILE A 23 7.66 8.38 6.66
C ILE A 23 7.44 9.89 6.82
N LEU A 24 7.12 10.60 5.73
CA LEU A 24 6.87 12.04 5.77
C LEU A 24 5.70 12.39 6.68
N MET A 25 4.57 11.67 6.58
CA MET A 25 3.42 11.89 7.46
C MET A 25 3.78 11.71 8.93
N LYS A 26 4.52 10.65 9.29
CA LYS A 26 4.96 10.42 10.67
C LYS A 26 5.95 11.47 11.15
N MET A 27 6.94 11.81 10.34
CA MET A 27 7.93 12.83 10.68
C MET A 27 7.24 14.17 10.95
N PHE A 28 6.42 14.68 10.03
CA PHE A 28 5.79 15.99 10.21
C PHE A 28 4.78 16.02 11.36
N SER A 29 4.08 14.91 11.61
CA SER A 29 3.06 14.86 12.66
C SER A 29 3.61 14.68 14.07
N SER A 30 4.80 14.08 14.23
CA SER A 30 5.31 13.62 15.54
C SER A 30 6.78 13.97 15.85
N PHE A 31 7.48 14.75 15.00
CA PHE A 31 8.90 15.03 15.28
C PHE A 31 9.15 15.76 16.61
N THR A 32 8.22 16.64 17.04
CA THR A 32 8.35 17.38 18.31
C THR A 32 8.02 16.53 19.55
N THR A 33 7.49 15.32 19.35
CA THR A 33 6.99 14.46 20.44
C THR A 33 7.83 13.20 20.63
N GLY A 34 8.89 13.03 19.82
CA GLY A 34 9.73 11.84 19.85
C GLY A 34 9.13 10.64 19.10
N GLY A 35 8.11 10.84 18.26
CA GLY A 35 7.60 9.81 17.33
C GLY A 35 6.48 8.92 17.86
N SER A 36 6.18 8.97 19.17
CA SER A 36 5.17 8.14 19.82
C SER A 36 3.80 8.80 19.92
N TYR A 37 3.68 10.08 19.59
CA TYR A 37 2.43 10.83 19.62
C TYR A 37 2.35 11.81 18.44
N GLU A 38 1.34 11.70 17.59
CA GLU A 38 1.14 12.65 16.50
C GLU A 38 0.36 13.86 17.04
N ALA A 39 1.04 15.01 17.12
CA ALA A 39 0.50 16.25 17.68
C ALA A 39 -0.02 17.24 16.63
N SER A 40 0.36 17.06 15.36
CA SER A 40 0.00 17.96 14.26
C SER A 40 -0.34 17.18 12.98
N GLY A 41 -1.15 17.77 12.10
CA GLY A 41 -1.59 17.16 10.84
C GLY A 41 -3.08 16.77 10.82
N PHE A 42 -3.47 16.05 9.77
CA PHE A 42 -4.86 15.73 9.43
C PHE A 42 -5.10 14.21 9.25
N GLY A 43 -4.19 13.38 9.75
CA GLY A 43 -4.19 11.93 9.50
C GLY A 43 -3.72 11.59 8.08
N TYR A 44 -4.01 10.38 7.63
CA TYR A 44 -3.57 9.88 6.31
C TYR A 44 -4.46 10.34 5.15
N GLY A 45 -5.61 10.95 5.45
CA GLY A 45 -6.58 11.34 4.43
C GLY A 45 -7.32 10.15 3.80
N PRO A 46 -8.10 10.40 2.73
CA PRO A 46 -8.90 9.39 2.07
C PRO A 46 -8.07 8.58 1.05
N GLY A 47 -8.42 7.31 0.89
CA GLY A 47 -8.06 6.57 -0.32
C GLY A 47 -8.93 7.02 -1.50
N ILE A 48 -8.32 7.48 -2.59
CA ILE A 48 -9.01 7.90 -3.82
C ILE A 48 -8.48 7.04 -4.98
N GLY A 49 -9.39 6.44 -5.73
CA GLY A 49 -9.08 5.57 -6.86
C GLY A 49 -10.19 5.55 -7.90
N GLU A 50 -9.86 5.10 -9.11
CA GLU A 50 -10.85 4.89 -10.17
C GLU A 50 -11.88 3.86 -9.68
N ASP A 51 -13.17 4.15 -9.85
CA ASP A 51 -14.30 3.32 -9.39
C ASP A 51 -14.36 3.06 -7.88
N TYR A 52 -13.65 3.85 -7.06
CA TYR A 52 -13.69 3.76 -5.60
C TYR A 52 -14.71 4.73 -4.99
N ASN A 53 -15.75 4.20 -4.35
CA ASN A 53 -16.89 4.97 -3.83
C ASN A 53 -16.99 4.99 -2.30
N LYS A 54 -15.87 4.77 -1.60
CA LYS A 54 -15.82 4.78 -0.14
C LYS A 54 -14.93 5.91 0.34
N ASN A 55 -15.40 6.68 1.33
CA ASN A 55 -14.61 7.74 1.95
C ASN A 55 -14.04 7.21 3.27
N ILE A 56 -12.89 6.55 3.18
CA ILE A 56 -12.23 5.93 4.34
C ILE A 56 -11.01 6.77 4.70
N LEU A 57 -11.04 7.37 5.90
CA LEU A 57 -9.90 8.07 6.47
C LEU A 57 -9.31 7.23 7.59
N ILE A 58 -7.98 7.03 7.53
CA ILE A 58 -7.26 6.23 8.51
C ILE A 58 -6.51 7.15 9.47
N LEU A 59 -6.53 6.77 10.75
CA LEU A 59 -5.76 7.39 11.81
C LEU A 59 -4.80 6.36 12.40
N SER A 60 -3.62 6.85 12.79
CA SER A 60 -2.66 6.06 13.54
C SER A 60 -3.17 5.87 14.97
N ARG A 61 -2.78 4.76 15.61
CA ARG A 61 -2.99 4.60 17.05
C ARG A 61 -2.31 5.72 17.85
N ALA A 62 -1.22 6.27 17.34
CA ALA A 62 -0.48 7.37 17.94
C ALA A 62 -1.15 8.74 17.71
N SER A 63 -2.24 8.81 16.94
CA SER A 63 -2.89 10.08 16.61
C SER A 63 -3.50 10.74 17.85
N GLY A 64 -2.96 11.92 18.19
CA GLY A 64 -3.45 12.74 19.30
C GLY A 64 -4.78 13.42 19.00
N ALA A 65 -5.45 13.92 20.05
CA ALA A 65 -6.71 14.65 19.92
C ALA A 65 -6.71 15.78 18.87
N PRO A 66 -5.62 16.57 18.70
CA PRO A 66 -5.56 17.58 17.63
C PRO A 66 -5.65 16.98 16.23
N VAL A 67 -4.89 15.91 15.96
CA VAL A 67 -4.87 15.23 14.65
C VAL A 67 -6.21 14.57 14.36
N VAL A 68 -6.82 13.95 15.36
CA VAL A 68 -8.16 13.35 15.24
C VAL A 68 -9.20 14.41 14.89
N SER A 69 -9.21 15.55 15.58
CA SER A 69 -10.11 16.67 15.31
C SER A 69 -9.95 17.20 13.88
N ASN A 70 -8.71 17.39 13.44
CA ASN A 70 -8.38 17.83 12.09
C ASN A 70 -8.81 16.81 11.03
N ALA A 71 -8.62 15.52 11.27
CA ALA A 71 -9.08 14.47 10.36
C ALA A 71 -10.61 14.46 10.21
N PHE A 72 -11.36 14.72 11.29
CA PHE A 72 -12.82 14.90 11.21
C PHE A 72 -13.20 16.12 10.37
N GLN A 73 -12.53 17.25 10.55
CA GLN A 73 -12.77 18.44 9.73
C GLN A 73 -12.45 18.19 8.25
N TYR A 74 -11.36 17.46 7.98
CA TYR A 74 -11.00 17.09 6.62
C TYR A 74 -12.05 16.18 5.99
N SER A 75 -12.51 15.15 6.71
CA SER A 75 -13.61 14.28 6.29
C SER A 75 -14.87 15.08 5.92
N LEU A 76 -15.24 16.07 6.75
CA LEU A 76 -16.37 16.95 6.46
C LEU A 76 -16.17 17.75 5.17
N SER A 77 -14.96 18.28 4.95
CA SER A 77 -14.63 19.01 3.71
C SER A 77 -14.73 18.12 2.47
N LEU A 78 -14.31 16.85 2.55
CA LEU A 78 -14.41 15.89 1.45
C LEU A 78 -15.87 15.59 1.09
N VAL A 79 -16.73 15.42 2.10
CA VAL A 79 -18.18 15.20 1.90
C VAL A 79 -18.82 16.44 1.28
N LYS A 80 -18.54 17.64 1.81
CA LYS A 80 -19.07 18.90 1.25
C LYS A 80 -18.56 19.19 -0.16
N GLY A 81 -17.35 18.74 -0.47
CA GLY A 81 -16.73 18.90 -1.79
C GLY A 81 -17.18 17.88 -2.82
N ASN A 82 -18.15 17.00 -2.49
CA ASN A 82 -18.64 15.93 -3.37
C ASN A 82 -17.49 15.11 -3.98
N LEU A 83 -16.55 14.66 -3.14
CA LEU A 83 -15.31 13.99 -3.56
C LEU A 83 -15.49 12.96 -4.68
N PHE A 84 -16.53 12.12 -4.60
CA PHE A 84 -16.73 11.06 -5.57
C PHE A 84 -17.10 11.57 -6.96
N ASP A 85 -17.95 12.60 -7.04
CA ASP A 85 -18.35 13.21 -8.31
C ASP A 85 -17.13 13.87 -8.96
N VAL A 86 -16.37 14.64 -8.18
CA VAL A 86 -15.12 15.28 -8.64
C VAL A 86 -14.12 14.23 -9.10
N SER A 87 -13.90 13.16 -8.33
CA SER A 87 -12.98 12.09 -8.69
C SER A 87 -13.38 11.40 -10.00
N GLN A 88 -14.67 11.09 -10.16
CA GLN A 88 -15.19 10.46 -11.38
C GLN A 88 -15.02 11.37 -12.60
N GLU A 89 -15.29 12.67 -12.46
CA GLU A 89 -15.07 13.65 -13.53
C GLU A 89 -13.59 13.72 -13.94
N GLU A 90 -12.68 13.80 -12.97
CA GLU A 90 -11.24 13.87 -13.24
C GLU A 90 -10.69 12.59 -13.88
N TYR A 91 -11.11 11.41 -13.41
CA TYR A 91 -10.75 10.14 -14.08
C TYR A 91 -11.32 10.06 -15.49
N THR A 92 -12.54 10.55 -15.73
CA THR A 92 -13.12 10.60 -17.08
C THR A 92 -12.28 11.49 -18.01
N LYS A 93 -11.86 12.67 -17.55
CA LYS A 93 -10.99 13.59 -18.29
C LYS A 93 -9.62 12.95 -18.56
N ALA A 94 -8.99 12.37 -17.54
CA ALA A 94 -7.68 11.73 -17.66
C ALA A 94 -7.71 10.52 -18.61
N ASN A 95 -8.75 9.70 -18.53
CA ASN A 95 -8.96 8.58 -19.44
C ASN A 95 -9.15 9.03 -20.89
N LYS A 96 -9.91 10.12 -21.11
CA LYS A 96 -10.06 10.74 -22.43
C LYS A 96 -8.73 11.29 -22.97
N ALA A 97 -7.85 11.75 -22.07
CA ALA A 97 -6.49 12.20 -22.41
C ALA A 97 -5.49 11.04 -22.62
N GLY A 98 -5.93 9.78 -22.48
CA GLY A 98 -5.09 8.61 -22.76
C GLY A 98 -4.38 8.01 -21.56
N LEU A 99 -4.83 8.29 -20.32
CA LEU A 99 -4.26 7.68 -19.11
C LEU A 99 -4.18 6.14 -19.22
N LYS A 100 -5.27 5.49 -19.67
CA LYS A 100 -5.31 4.02 -19.86
C LYS A 100 -4.32 3.50 -20.91
N SER A 101 -4.05 4.27 -21.97
CA SER A 101 -3.03 3.89 -22.95
C SER A 101 -1.61 4.02 -22.39
N ILE A 102 -1.36 5.06 -21.57
CA ILE A 102 -0.07 5.25 -20.90
C ILE A 102 0.20 4.08 -19.97
N PHE A 103 -0.77 3.68 -19.14
CA PHE A 103 -0.61 2.52 -18.26
C PHE A 103 -0.28 1.25 -19.06
N LYS A 104 -1.02 0.94 -20.13
CA LYS A 104 -0.72 -0.21 -21.00
C LYS A 104 0.68 -0.18 -21.62
N SER A 105 1.25 1.01 -21.84
CA SER A 105 2.60 1.15 -22.41
C SER A 105 3.73 1.00 -21.38
N ILE A 106 3.43 1.22 -20.10
CA ILE A 106 4.42 1.18 -19.00
C ILE A 106 4.33 -0.13 -18.22
N SER A 107 3.14 -0.74 -18.14
CA SER A 107 2.98 -2.05 -17.51
C SER A 107 3.87 -3.07 -18.22
N PRO A 108 4.77 -3.76 -17.51
CA PRO A 108 5.42 -4.93 -18.07
C PRO A 108 4.30 -5.88 -18.52
N ILE A 109 4.38 -6.33 -19.76
CA ILE A 109 3.41 -7.28 -20.31
C ILE A 109 3.62 -8.60 -19.56
N GLU A 110 2.93 -8.77 -18.44
CA GLU A 110 2.38 -10.04 -18.01
C GLU A 110 1.01 -9.76 -17.38
N ASN A 111 0.02 -9.56 -18.26
CA ASN A 111 -1.33 -10.02 -17.94
C ASN A 111 -1.27 -11.54 -17.74
N THR A 112 -0.80 -11.98 -16.59
CA THR A 112 -1.25 -13.26 -16.06
C THR A 112 -2.71 -13.02 -15.77
N LYS A 113 -3.57 -13.40 -16.73
CA LYS A 113 -5.02 -13.52 -16.55
C LYS A 113 -5.29 -13.91 -15.10
N ASN A 114 -6.25 -13.23 -14.46
CA ASN A 114 -6.97 -13.76 -13.30
C ASN A 114 -7.44 -15.17 -13.66
N GLN A 115 -6.58 -16.16 -13.49
CA GLN A 115 -6.98 -17.53 -13.32
C GLN A 115 -7.62 -17.53 -11.94
N ASP A 116 -8.81 -18.10 -11.83
CA ASP A 116 -9.36 -18.51 -10.54
C ASP A 116 -8.38 -19.51 -9.93
N ILE A 117 -7.39 -18.99 -9.22
CA ILE A 117 -6.42 -19.80 -8.48
C ILE A 117 -7.17 -20.24 -7.24
N LYS A 118 -7.50 -21.52 -7.21
CA LYS A 118 -8.18 -22.13 -6.06
C LYS A 118 -7.24 -22.09 -4.87
N GLU A 119 -7.72 -21.57 -3.75
CA GLU A 119 -7.02 -21.62 -2.48
C GLU A 119 -6.71 -23.09 -2.13
N PRO A 120 -5.44 -23.44 -1.85
CA PRO A 120 -5.05 -24.79 -1.42
C PRO A 120 -5.70 -25.19 -0.10
N GLU A 121 -5.59 -26.46 0.30
CA GLU A 121 -6.08 -26.88 1.61
C GLU A 121 -5.40 -26.09 2.73
N LYS A 122 -6.19 -25.67 3.72
CA LYS A 122 -5.73 -24.79 4.78
C LYS A 122 -4.68 -25.48 5.66
N GLU A 123 -3.49 -24.88 5.72
CA GLU A 123 -2.40 -25.30 6.59
C GLU A 123 -2.21 -24.31 7.76
N VAL A 124 -1.53 -24.76 8.82
CA VAL A 124 -1.14 -23.86 9.92
C VAL A 124 0.07 -23.05 9.46
N VAL A 125 -0.11 -21.74 9.35
CA VAL A 125 0.97 -20.82 8.98
C VAL A 125 1.77 -20.42 10.22
N THR A 126 3.02 -20.86 10.29
CA THR A 126 3.93 -20.65 11.44
C THR A 126 5.14 -19.81 11.07
N ALA A 127 5.51 -19.76 9.80
CA ALA A 127 6.64 -18.99 9.28
C ALA A 127 6.17 -17.68 8.62
N GLN A 128 7.06 -16.68 8.61
CA GLN A 128 6.79 -15.36 8.03
C GLN A 128 7.88 -14.98 7.02
N ILE A 129 7.47 -14.64 5.80
CA ILE A 129 8.33 -14.13 4.75
C ILE A 129 8.11 -12.61 4.68
N SER A 130 9.17 -11.85 4.94
CA SER A 130 9.17 -10.38 4.91
C SER A 130 9.83 -9.85 3.64
N GLY A 131 9.67 -8.55 3.37
CA GLY A 131 10.34 -7.88 2.25
C GLY A 131 9.54 -7.86 0.95
N ILE A 132 8.23 -8.12 1.04
CA ILE A 132 7.29 -8.03 -0.08
C ILE A 132 6.62 -6.66 -0.03
N ASP A 133 6.48 -6.00 -1.17
CA ASP A 133 5.75 -4.73 -1.26
C ASP A 133 4.26 -4.97 -1.01
N ILE A 134 3.58 -4.01 -0.37
CA ILE A 134 2.15 -4.11 -0.09
C ILE A 134 1.33 -4.22 -1.37
N MET A 135 1.79 -3.62 -2.47
CA MET A 135 1.12 -3.65 -3.76
C MET A 135 1.20 -5.05 -4.41
N ASP A 136 2.25 -5.81 -4.09
CA ASP A 136 2.53 -7.13 -4.66
C ASP A 136 2.06 -8.28 -3.76
N LEU A 137 1.57 -7.97 -2.55
CA LEU A 137 1.25 -8.97 -1.51
C LEU A 137 0.22 -10.01 -1.97
N ASP A 138 -0.85 -9.56 -2.61
CA ASP A 138 -1.91 -10.44 -3.12
C ASP A 138 -1.42 -11.31 -4.27
N GLU A 139 -0.52 -10.78 -5.12
CA GLU A 139 0.06 -11.52 -6.23
C GLU A 139 1.08 -12.56 -5.74
N ALA A 140 1.87 -12.21 -4.73
CA ALA A 140 2.80 -13.12 -4.06
C ALA A 140 2.07 -14.33 -3.44
N VAL A 141 0.97 -14.09 -2.71
CA VAL A 141 0.13 -15.17 -2.14
C VAL A 141 -0.46 -16.05 -3.24
N LYS A 142 -1.02 -15.45 -4.30
CA LYS A 142 -1.56 -16.18 -5.45
C LYS A 142 -0.49 -16.99 -6.19
N CYS A 143 0.75 -16.52 -6.22
CA CYS A 143 1.86 -17.25 -6.82
C CYS A 143 2.15 -18.54 -6.06
N LEU A 144 2.12 -18.51 -4.73
CA LEU A 144 2.29 -19.70 -3.90
C LEU A 144 1.12 -20.67 -4.06
N TRP A 145 -0.10 -20.15 -4.16
CA TRP A 145 -1.28 -21.00 -4.40
C TRP A 145 -1.21 -21.75 -5.73
N LYS A 146 -0.61 -21.17 -6.79
CA LYS A 146 -0.40 -21.88 -8.07
C LYS A 146 0.51 -23.11 -7.94
N GLU A 147 1.44 -23.07 -7.00
CA GLU A 147 2.34 -24.19 -6.68
C GLU A 147 1.74 -25.15 -5.62
N ASN A 148 0.44 -25.01 -5.30
CA ASN A 148 -0.27 -25.73 -4.24
C ASN A 148 0.31 -25.51 -2.83
N ILE A 149 0.89 -24.34 -2.56
CA ILE A 149 1.38 -23.96 -1.24
C ILE A 149 0.34 -23.03 -0.59
N TYR A 150 -0.20 -23.42 0.57
CA TYR A 150 -1.09 -22.55 1.33
C TYR A 150 -0.33 -21.36 1.93
N ALA A 151 -0.86 -20.16 1.70
CA ALA A 151 -0.26 -18.91 2.16
C ALA A 151 -1.33 -17.88 2.52
N GLU A 152 -1.06 -17.08 3.55
CA GLU A 152 -1.93 -15.98 3.99
C GLU A 152 -1.18 -14.63 3.94
N SER A 153 -1.86 -13.55 3.58
CA SER A 153 -1.31 -12.19 3.66
C SER A 153 -1.40 -11.66 5.08
N GLY A 154 -0.37 -10.97 5.58
CA GLY A 154 -0.36 -10.36 6.90
C GLY A 154 0.42 -9.05 6.97
N MET A 155 0.38 -8.43 8.15
CA MET A 155 1.18 -7.24 8.51
C MET A 155 2.05 -7.55 9.72
N GLY A 156 3.36 -7.64 9.50
CA GLY A 156 4.36 -7.83 10.54
C GLY A 156 4.83 -6.51 11.15
N CYS A 157 5.70 -6.60 12.15
CA CYS A 157 6.27 -5.43 12.83
C CYS A 157 7.06 -4.50 11.89
N THR A 158 7.54 -5.01 10.75
CA THR A 158 8.40 -4.30 9.79
C THR A 158 7.75 -4.06 8.43
N GLY A 159 6.46 -4.41 8.26
CA GLY A 159 5.75 -4.21 7.00
C GLY A 159 4.93 -5.44 6.56
N PRO A 160 4.53 -5.48 5.28
CA PRO A 160 3.78 -6.59 4.71
C PRO A 160 4.55 -7.90 4.81
N ILE A 161 3.86 -8.98 5.16
CA ILE A 161 4.42 -10.33 5.28
C ILE A 161 3.51 -11.35 4.61
N VAL A 162 4.11 -12.41 4.08
CA VAL A 162 3.40 -13.62 3.66
C VAL A 162 3.64 -14.72 4.69
N LEU A 163 2.55 -15.31 5.16
CA LEU A 163 2.56 -16.37 6.16
C LEU A 163 2.45 -17.73 5.46
N VAL A 164 3.36 -18.66 5.78
CA VAL A 164 3.39 -20.03 5.22
C VAL A 164 3.67 -21.05 6.33
N SER A 165 3.47 -22.33 6.07
CA SER A 165 3.92 -23.40 6.96
C SER A 165 5.45 -23.52 6.94
N ASP A 166 6.06 -23.91 8.07
CA ASP A 166 7.52 -24.09 8.16
C ASP A 166 8.05 -25.07 7.10
N ASP A 167 7.29 -26.15 6.83
CA ASP A 167 7.66 -27.18 5.84
C ASP A 167 7.74 -26.64 4.40
N ASN A 168 7.03 -25.56 4.11
CA ASN A 168 6.97 -24.93 2.79
C ASN A 168 7.80 -23.64 2.70
N LEU A 169 8.53 -23.25 3.75
CA LEU A 169 9.28 -22.00 3.79
C LEU A 169 10.32 -21.89 2.69
N ASP A 170 11.20 -22.90 2.55
CA ASP A 170 12.29 -22.88 1.56
C ASP A 170 11.76 -22.86 0.12
N LYS A 171 10.73 -23.67 -0.16
CA LYS A 171 10.06 -23.68 -1.47
C LYS A 171 9.42 -22.34 -1.77
N SER A 172 8.73 -21.75 -0.80
CA SER A 172 8.06 -20.45 -0.96
C SER A 172 9.07 -19.35 -1.24
N LEU A 173 10.22 -19.35 -0.55
CA LEU A 173 11.30 -18.40 -0.81
C LEU A 173 11.88 -18.54 -2.22
N CYS A 174 12.09 -19.76 -2.72
CA CYS A 174 12.53 -19.95 -4.10
C CYS A 174 11.50 -19.46 -5.13
N VAL A 175 10.22 -19.82 -4.97
CA VAL A 175 9.15 -19.38 -5.87
C VAL A 175 9.03 -17.86 -5.90
N LEU A 176 9.07 -17.21 -4.74
CA LEU A 176 8.97 -15.75 -4.63
C LEU A 176 10.22 -15.04 -5.17
N LYS A 177 11.41 -15.63 -5.02
CA LYS A 177 12.67 -15.11 -5.58
C LYS A 177 12.67 -15.20 -7.10
N ASP A 178 12.27 -16.34 -7.67
CA ASP A 178 12.19 -16.55 -9.12
C ASP A 178 11.23 -15.57 -9.80
N LYS A 179 10.19 -15.15 -9.08
CA LYS A 179 9.20 -14.17 -9.53
C LYS A 179 9.55 -12.73 -9.14
N ASN A 180 10.73 -12.49 -8.59
CA ASN A 180 11.24 -11.17 -8.16
C ASN A 180 10.37 -10.44 -7.12
N PHE A 181 9.61 -11.17 -6.29
CA PHE A 181 8.85 -10.58 -5.19
C PHE A 181 9.72 -10.28 -3.96
N ILE A 182 10.88 -10.96 -3.82
CA ILE A 182 11.83 -10.76 -2.73
C ILE A 182 13.26 -10.72 -3.25
N VAL A 183 14.10 -9.91 -2.61
CA VAL A 183 15.55 -9.83 -2.87
C VAL A 183 16.27 -10.45 -1.67
N THR A 184 16.39 -11.78 -1.63
CA THR A 184 17.08 -12.46 -0.53
C THR A 184 18.23 -13.32 -1.04
N ASP A 185 19.44 -13.06 -0.53
CA ASP A 185 20.68 -13.79 -0.84
C ASP A 185 20.83 -15.11 -0.05
N LYS A 186 19.83 -15.47 0.78
CA LYS A 186 19.99 -16.49 1.83
C LYS A 186 19.70 -17.93 1.41
N ILE A 187 19.32 -18.18 0.16
CA ILE A 187 19.02 -19.53 -0.33
C ILE A 187 19.59 -19.71 -1.73
N ASP A 188 20.45 -20.72 -1.88
CA ASP A 188 20.80 -21.31 -3.17
C ASP A 188 19.61 -22.18 -3.60
N CYS A 189 18.80 -21.59 -4.48
CA CYS A 189 17.93 -22.30 -5.41
C CYS A 189 18.79 -22.53 -6.67
#